data_AF-A0A2U2ZBS8-F1
#
_entry.id   AF-A0A2U2ZBS8-F1
#
_cell.length_a   1.000
_cell.length_b   1.000
_cell.length_c   1.000
_cell.angle_alpha   90.00
_cell.angle_beta   90.00
_cell.angle_gamma   90.00
#
_symmetry.space_group_name_H-M   'P 1'
#
loop_
_entity.id
_entity.type
_entity.pdbx_description
1 polymer ?
#
loop_
_entity_poly.entity_id
_entity_poly.type
_entity_poly.pdbx_seq_one_letter_code
_entity_poly.pdbx_strand_id
1 'polypeptide(L)' 'MQPYATTDGRFDLVKLRRVVEGTLPHAELSREEKVYVARHFGGSARGVGRVLGVTEKTVTRWRENGDGVPEQGGDDA' A
#
# COMPACT_ATOMS: atom_id res chain seq x y z
N MET A 1 9.11 7.39 18.82
CA MET A 1 8.32 7.68 17.60
C MET A 1 9.04 8.78 16.84
N GLN A 2 9.61 8.49 15.67
CA GLN A 2 10.15 9.56 14.81
C GLN A 2 8.98 10.22 14.08
N PRO A 3 8.63 11.49 14.36
CA PRO A 3 7.36 12.07 13.90
C PRO A 3 7.34 12.45 12.41
N TYR A 4 8.45 12.26 11.69
CA TYR A 4 8.66 12.83 10.36
C TYR A 4 9.39 11.88 9.41
N ALA A 5 9.25 10.57 9.59
CA ALA A 5 9.79 9.63 8.61
C ALA A 5 9.10 9.92 7.27
N THR A 6 9.82 10.58 6.36
CA THR A 6 9.38 10.83 4.99
C THR A 6 9.59 9.59 4.12
N THR A 7 10.29 8.59 4.67
CA THR A 7 10.59 7.33 4.00
C THR A 7 10.28 6.13 4.90
N ASP A 8 9.77 5.06 4.29
CA ASP A 8 9.69 3.72 4.88
C ASP A 8 10.52 2.77 4.01
N GLY A 9 11.70 2.38 4.51
CA GLY A 9 12.71 1.67 3.73
C GLY A 9 13.14 2.48 2.50
N ARG A 10 12.71 2.03 1.32
CA ARG A 10 12.97 2.69 0.02
C ARG A 10 11.79 3.49 -0.53
N PHE A 11 10.66 3.51 0.18
CA PHE A 11 9.43 4.17 -0.26
C PHE A 11 9.35 5.59 0.28
N ASP A 12 9.09 6.57 -0.58
CA ASP A 12 8.85 7.96 -0.20
C ASP A 12 7.38 8.15 0.20
N LEU A 13 7.12 8.22 1.50
CA LEU A 13 5.79 8.35 2.06
C LEU A 13 5.11 9.67 1.67
N VAL A 14 5.87 10.74 1.40
CA VAL A 14 5.32 12.02 0.95
C VAL A 14 4.80 11.88 -0.48
N LYS A 15 5.58 11.25 -1.36
CA LYS A 15 5.16 10.96 -2.73
C LYS A 15 3.92 10.07 -2.76
N LEU A 16 3.92 8.99 -1.98
CA LEU A 16 2.76 8.10 -1.86
C LEU A 16 1.52 8.84 -1.38
N ARG A 17 1.64 9.64 -0.33
CA ARG A 17 0.54 10.44 0.22
C ARG A 17 0.00 11.44 -0.79
N ARG A 18 0.88 12.13 -1.53
CA ARG A 18 0.48 13.07 -2.59
C ARG A 18 -0.36 12.40 -3.68
N VAL A 19 -0.01 11.18 -4.08
CA VAL A 19 -0.80 10.41 -5.04
C VAL A 19 -2.18 10.06 -4.47
N VAL A 20 -2.23 9.64 -3.20
CA VAL A 20 -3.52 9.31 -2.58
C VAL A 20 -4.42 10.54 -2.38
N GLU A 21 -3.82 11.69 -2.07
CA GLU A 21 -4.51 12.97 -2.02
C GLU A 21 -4.87 13.53 -3.41
N GLY A 22 -4.46 12.86 -4.49
CA GLY A 22 -4.72 13.29 -5.87
C GLY A 22 -3.91 14.49 -6.34
N THR A 23 -2.91 14.92 -5.55
CA THR A 23 -2.02 16.05 -5.89
C THR A 23 -0.86 15.63 -6.80
N LEU A 24 -0.62 14.33 -6.94
CA LEU A 24 0.36 13.75 -7.87
C LEU A 24 -0.29 12.61 -8.67
N PRO A 25 -0.03 12.47 -9.98
CA PRO A 25 -0.62 11.39 -10.76
C PRO A 25 -0.04 10.02 -10.37
N HIS A 26 -0.87 8.98 -10.41
CA HIS A 26 -0.46 7.61 -10.10
C HIS A 26 0.56 7.02 -11.08
N ALA A 27 0.79 7.66 -12.23
CA ALA A 27 1.84 7.29 -13.17
C ALA A 27 3.25 7.47 -12.58
N GLU A 28 3.40 8.37 -11.61
CA GLU A 28 4.66 8.62 -10.90
C GLU A 28 5.04 7.47 -9.97
N LEU A 29 4.09 6.61 -9.60
CA LEU A 29 4.37 5.43 -8.78
C LEU A 29 4.83 4.27 -9.63
N SER A 30 5.96 3.70 -9.25
CA SER A 30 6.37 2.36 -9.64
C SER A 30 5.36 1.32 -9.17
N ARG A 31 5.42 0.11 -9.76
CA ARG A 31 4.55 -1.00 -9.35
C ARG A 31 4.69 -1.34 -7.86
N GLU A 32 5.90 -1.27 -7.31
CA GLU A 32 6.16 -1.60 -5.91
C GLU A 32 5.57 -0.57 -4.96
N GLU A 33 5.67 0.72 -5.31
CA GLU A 33 4.99 1.81 -4.60
C GLU A 33 3.46 1.67 -4.63
N LYS A 34 2.88 1.27 -5.77
CA LYS A 34 1.43 1.00 -5.86
C LYS A 34 1.00 -0.16 -4.97
N VAL A 35 1.79 -1.23 -4.92
CA VAL A 35 1.53 -2.38 -4.02
C VAL A 35 1.62 -1.93 -2.56
N TYR A 36 2.62 -1.12 -2.21
CA TYR A 36 2.75 -0.57 -0.86
C TYR A 36 1.50 0.26 -0.48
N VAL A 37 1.08 1.21 -1.31
CA VAL A 37 -0.14 2.00 -1.06
C VAL A 37 -1.36 1.10 -0.92
N ALA A 38 -1.50 0.08 -1.78
CA ALA A 38 -2.62 -0.84 -1.69
C ALA A 38 -2.69 -1.60 -0.37
N ARG A 39 -1.54 -1.93 0.24
CA ARG A 39 -1.43 -2.68 1.49
C ARG A 39 -1.57 -1.80 2.74
N HIS A 40 -0.96 -0.63 2.73
CA HIS A 40 -0.85 0.23 3.92
C HIS A 40 -1.94 1.30 4.01
N PHE A 41 -2.58 1.66 2.88
CA PHE A 41 -3.62 2.68 2.88
C PHE A 41 -5.00 2.10 3.22
N GLY A 42 -5.62 2.66 4.26
CA GLY A 42 -6.98 2.31 4.67
C GLY A 42 -8.03 2.69 3.62
N GLY A 43 -9.18 2.01 3.66
CA GLY A 43 -10.31 2.28 2.75
C GLY A 43 -10.62 1.13 1.80
N SER A 44 -11.66 1.32 0.98
CA SER A 44 -12.17 0.31 0.07
C SER A 44 -11.18 0.02 -1.08
N ALA A 45 -11.06 -1.24 -1.46
CA ALA A 45 -10.20 -1.66 -2.57
C ALA A 45 -10.56 -0.94 -3.88
N ARG A 46 -11.85 -0.66 -4.10
CA ARG A 46 -12.35 0.14 -5.21
C ARG A 46 -11.83 1.58 -5.20
N GLY A 47 -11.85 2.24 -4.05
CA GLY A 47 -11.38 3.63 -3.91
C GLY A 47 -9.87 3.72 -4.16
N VAL A 48 -9.11 2.83 -3.54
CA VAL A 48 -7.65 2.75 -3.72
C VAL A 48 -7.29 2.39 -5.17
N GLY A 49 -8.04 1.49 -5.80
CA GLY A 49 -7.82 1.13 -7.22
C GLY A 49 -8.00 2.33 -8.14
N ARG A 50 -9.02 3.15 -7.92
CA ARG A 50 -9.27 4.38 -8.69
C ARG A 50 -8.11 5.37 -8.58
N VAL A 51 -7.59 5.56 -7.37
CA VAL A 51 -6.43 6.43 -7.11
C VAL A 51 -5.20 5.92 -7.85
N LEU A 52 -4.92 4.61 -7.76
CA LEU A 52 -3.71 3.99 -8.31
C LEU A 52 -3.78 3.68 -9.81
N GLY A 53 -4.94 3.88 -10.45
CA GLY A 53 -5.19 3.54 -11.85
C GLY A 53 -5.24 2.02 -12.10
N VAL A 54 -5.69 1.24 -11.12
CA VAL A 54 -5.80 -0.23 -11.22
C VAL A 54 -7.19 -0.72 -10.83
N THR A 55 -7.50 -1.97 -11.17
CA THR A 55 -8.80 -2.56 -10.82
C THR A 55 -8.89 -2.89 -9.33
N GLU A 56 -10.11 -2.89 -8.79
CA GLU A 56 -10.39 -3.35 -7.43
C GLU A 56 -9.83 -4.76 -7.17
N LYS A 57 -10.01 -5.68 -8.12
CA LYS A 57 -9.47 -7.06 -8.07
C LYS A 57 -7.94 -7.07 -7.90
N THR A 58 -7.24 -6.16 -8.58
CA THR A 58 -5.79 -6.02 -8.45
C THR A 58 -5.39 -5.57 -7.03
N VAL A 59 -6.12 -4.61 -6.46
CA VAL A 59 -5.87 -4.13 -5.09
C VAL A 59 -6.13 -5.23 -4.06
N THR A 60 -7.26 -5.94 -4.18
CA THR A 60 -7.59 -7.07 -3.29
C THR A 60 -6.49 -8.13 -3.34
N ARG A 61 -6.07 -8.54 -4.55
CA ARG A 61 -4.96 -9.49 -4.72
C ARG A 61 -3.66 -9.00 -4.09
N TRP A 62 -3.34 -7.71 -4.17
CA TRP A 62 -2.13 -7.17 -3.57
C TRP A 62 -2.17 -7.14 -2.05
N ARG A 63 -3.36 -6.90 -1.47
CA ARG A 63 -3.61 -7.01 -0.03
C ARG A 63 -3.45 -8.45 0.43
N GLU A 64 -4.15 -9.39 -0.21
CA GLU A 64 -4.11 -10.83 0.11
C GLU A 64 -2.71 -11.44 -0.07
N ASN A 65 -1.99 -11.10 -1.14
CA ASN A 65 -0.61 -11.57 -1.35
C ASN A 65 0.42 -10.84 -0.46
N GLY A 66 0.00 -9.88 0.36
CA GLY A 66 0.83 -9.20 1.35
C GLY A 66 0.86 -9.91 2.69
N ASP A 67 -0.18 -10.70 2.97
CA ASP A 67 -0.26 -11.65 4.08
C ASP A 67 0.58 -12.89 3.77
N GLY A 68 1.89 -12.69 3.63
CA GLY A 68 2.89 -13.73 3.92
C GLY A 68 3.08 -13.85 5.43
N VAL A 69 2.00 -13.90 6.20
CA VAL A 69 2.04 -14.33 7.60
C VAL A 69 1.86 -15.84 7.54
N PRO A 70 2.91 -16.68 7.76
CA PRO A 70 2.64 -18.03 8.22
C PRO A 70 1.79 -17.89 9.48
N GLU A 71 0.65 -18.58 9.48
CA GLU A 71 -0.23 -18.68 10.64
C GLU A 71 0.59 -18.78 11.92
N GLN A 72 0.16 -18.04 12.95
CA GLN A 72 0.56 -18.30 14.33
C GLN A 72 0.26 -19.77 14.64
N GLY A 73 1.24 -20.65 14.42
CA GLY A 73 1.31 -21.96 15.03
C GLY A 73 1.73 -21.74 16.47
N GLY A 74 0.76 -21.52 17.34
CA GLY A 74 0.96 -21.75 18.76
C GLY A 74 1.27 -23.22 18.98
N ASP A 75 2.31 -23.50 19.73
CA ASP A 75 2.37 -24.61 20.68
C ASP A 75 3.50 -24.28 21.67
N ASP A 76 3.13 -23.62 22.76
CA ASP A 76 3.92 -23.62 24.00
C ASP A 76 3.39 -24.80 24.80
N ALA A 77 4.17 -25.89 24.83
CA ALA A 77 3.93 -27.10 25.61
C ALA A 77 5.25 -27.63 26.15
#